data_AF-A0A3B1BTC9-F1
#
_entry.id   AF-A0A3B1BTC9-F1
#
_cell.length_a   1.000
_cell.length_b   1.000
_cell.length_c   1.000
_cell.angle_alpha   90.00
_cell.angle_beta   90.00
_cell.angle_gamma   90.00
#
_symmetry.space_group_name_H-M   'P 1'
#
loop_
_entity.id
_entity.type
_entity.pdbx_description
1 polymer ?
#
loop_
_entity_poly.entity_id
_entity_poly.type
_entity_poly.pdbx_seq_one_letter_code
_entity_poly.pdbx_strand_id
1 'polypeptide(L)'
;MLMDNISVNKTWQYEHLRAVDALAENSNGFSGAEIEMVIVEARYKAFDADREFVTEDILGSLTSQVPLSTTMAEDIGALRQWALKRARPAA
;
A
#
# COMPACT_ATOMS: atom_id res chain seq x y z
N MET A 1 6.66 -31.89 32.06
CA MET A 1 7.65 -32.02 30.98
C MET A 1 6.87 -32.02 29.67
N LEU A 2 6.90 -30.85 29.00
CA LEU A 2 6.77 -30.58 27.56
C LEU A 2 5.47 -31.09 26.87
N MET A 3 4.42 -30.27 26.71
CA MET A 3 4.18 -29.25 25.67
C MET A 3 4.32 -29.80 24.23
N ASP A 4 3.25 -30.44 23.73
CA ASP A 4 3.11 -30.76 22.31
C ASP A 4 2.12 -29.82 21.61
N ASN A 5 2.74 -28.87 20.89
CA ASN A 5 2.53 -28.67 19.46
C ASN A 5 1.17 -28.13 19.00
N ILE A 6 0.93 -26.85 19.29
CA ILE A 6 0.08 -26.02 18.42
C ILE A 6 0.85 -25.80 17.11
N SER A 7 0.74 -26.71 16.15
CA SER A 7 1.07 -26.44 14.76
C SER A 7 0.01 -25.50 14.19
N VAL A 8 0.12 -24.21 14.53
CA VAL A 8 -0.59 -23.15 13.81
C VAL A 8 -0.25 -23.34 12.33
N ASN A 9 -1.27 -23.52 11.50
CA ASN A 9 -1.12 -23.71 10.06
C ASN A 9 -0.39 -22.48 9.46
N LYS A 10 0.93 -22.61 9.31
CA LYS A 10 1.82 -21.52 8.88
C LYS A 10 1.52 -21.04 7.46
N THR A 11 0.82 -21.86 6.66
CA THR A 11 0.51 -21.56 5.26
C THR A 11 -0.35 -20.30 5.11
N TRP A 12 -1.40 -20.15 5.93
CA TRP A 12 -2.25 -18.95 5.91
C TRP A 12 -1.49 -17.69 6.33
N GLN A 13 -0.56 -17.83 7.28
CA GLN A 13 0.25 -16.72 7.75
C GLN A 13 1.27 -16.25 6.70
N TYR A 14 1.61 -17.04 5.69
CA TYR A 14 2.51 -16.60 4.62
C TYR A 14 1.78 -16.03 3.41
N GLU A 15 0.55 -16.46 3.12
CA GLU A 15 -0.22 -15.93 1.97
C GLU A 15 -0.53 -14.44 2.12
N HIS A 16 -1.02 -14.01 3.29
CA HIS A 16 -1.30 -12.58 3.51
C HIS A 16 -0.02 -11.72 3.52
N LEU A 17 1.12 -12.28 3.94
CA LEU A 17 2.41 -11.57 3.92
C LEU A 17 2.88 -11.39 2.48
N ARG A 18 2.77 -12.42 1.63
CA ARG A 18 3.07 -12.33 0.20
C ARG A 18 2.20 -11.28 -0.52
N ALA A 19 0.92 -11.18 -0.13
CA ALA A 19 0.03 -10.15 -0.66
C ALA A 19 0.51 -8.74 -0.27
N VAL A 20 0.87 -8.53 1.00
CA VAL A 20 1.40 -7.23 1.48
C VAL A 20 2.73 -6.88 0.80
N ASP A 21 3.62 -7.86 0.61
CA ASP A 21 4.89 -7.66 -0.09
C ASP A 21 4.67 -7.17 -1.53
N ALA A 22 3.78 -7.83 -2.28
CA ALA A 22 3.44 -7.42 -3.64
C ALA A 22 2.82 -6.00 -3.69
N LEU A 23 1.96 -5.66 -2.73
CA LEU A 23 1.36 -4.32 -2.63
C LEU A 23 2.42 -3.25 -2.29
N ALA A 24 3.36 -3.55 -1.40
CA ALA A 24 4.45 -2.65 -1.05
C ALA A 24 5.36 -2.37 -2.25
N GLU A 25 5.72 -3.42 -3.01
CA GLU A 25 6.52 -3.29 -4.23
C GLU A 25 5.84 -2.41 -5.28
N ASN A 26 4.52 -2.54 -5.46
CA ASN A 26 3.75 -1.81 -6.46
C ASN A 26 3.30 -0.41 -6.02
N SER A 27 3.45 -0.05 -4.74
CA SER A 27 3.07 1.27 -4.20
C SER A 27 4.26 2.19 -3.93
N ASN A 28 5.46 1.83 -4.42
CA ASN A 28 6.64 2.67 -4.26
C ASN A 28 6.42 4.06 -4.89
N GLY A 29 6.65 5.11 -4.10
CA GLY A 29 6.44 6.49 -4.50
C GLY A 29 5.03 7.04 -4.22
N PHE A 30 4.05 6.21 -3.85
CA PHE A 30 2.75 6.69 -3.40
C PHE A 30 2.84 7.23 -1.97
N SER A 31 2.12 8.30 -1.68
CA SER A 31 1.89 8.79 -0.32
C SER A 31 0.79 7.98 0.38
N GLY A 32 0.68 8.11 1.71
CA GLY A 32 -0.39 7.46 2.47
C GLY A 32 -1.79 7.84 2.01
N ALA A 33 -2.00 9.10 1.59
CA ALA A 33 -3.28 9.54 1.05
C ALA A 33 -3.59 8.91 -0.31
N GLU A 34 -2.59 8.74 -1.18
CA GLU A 34 -2.78 8.07 -2.47
C GLU A 34 -3.06 6.57 -2.28
N ILE A 35 -2.38 5.92 -1.32
CA ILE A 35 -2.66 4.52 -0.96
C ILE A 35 -4.10 4.36 -0.45
N GLU A 36 -4.58 5.26 0.40
CA GLU A 36 -5.98 5.25 0.85
C GLU A 36 -6.95 5.35 -0.35
N MET A 37 -6.69 6.29 -1.26
CA MET A 37 -7.51 6.48 -2.45
C MET A 37 -7.53 5.24 -3.36
N VAL A 38 -6.39 4.57 -3.53
CA VAL A 38 -6.29 3.29 -4.26
C VAL A 38 -7.20 2.23 -3.64
N ILE A 39 -7.21 2.10 -2.31
CA ILE A 39 -8.10 1.14 -1.62
C ILE A 39 -9.57 1.50 -1.82
N VAL A 40 -9.91 2.79 -1.73
CA VAL A 40 -11.28 3.27 -1.94
C VAL A 40 -11.74 2.96 -3.37
N GLU A 41 -10.93 3.28 -4.38
CA GLU A 41 -11.22 3.00 -5.79
C GLU A 41 -11.40 1.50 -6.05
N ALA A 42 -10.47 0.68 -5.55
CA ALA A 42 -10.50 -0.77 -5.73
C ALA A 42 -11.77 -1.40 -5.12
N ARG A 43 -12.21 -0.91 -3.94
CA ARG A 43 -13.48 -1.32 -3.32
C ARG A 43 -14.69 -0.93 -4.16
N TYR A 44 -14.71 0.28 -4.73
CA TYR A 44 -15.80 0.70 -5.60
C TYR A 44 -15.87 -0.16 -6.88
N LYS A 45 -14.73 -0.49 -7.49
CA LYS A 45 -14.69 -1.38 -8.67
C LYS A 45 -15.23 -2.78 -8.35
N ALA A 46 -14.86 -3.36 -7.21
CA ALA A 46 -15.37 -4.68 -6.81
C ALA A 46 -16.88 -4.64 -6.54
N PHE A 47 -17.34 -3.58 -5.87
CA PHE A 47 -18.76 -3.37 -5.58
C PHE A 47 -19.60 -3.19 -6.86
N ASP A 48 -19.13 -2.39 -7.83
CA ASP A 48 -19.80 -2.20 -9.13
C ASP A 48 -19.88 -3.51 -9.94
N ALA A 49 -18.91 -4.41 -9.73
CA ALA A 49 -18.88 -5.73 -10.35
C ALA A 49 -19.66 -6.82 -9.57
N ASP A 50 -20.43 -6.46 -8.54
CA ASP A 50 -21.22 -7.35 -7.67
C ASP A 50 -20.43 -8.58 -7.17
N ARG A 51 -19.18 -8.34 -6.76
CA ARG A 51 -18.29 -9.39 -6.26
C ARG A 51 -17.52 -8.96 -5.02
N GLU A 52 -16.88 -9.93 -4.37
CA GLU A 52 -16.00 -9.67 -3.25
C GLU A 52 -14.74 -8.90 -3.67
N PHE A 53 -14.26 -8.06 -2.74
CA PHE A 53 -13.04 -7.28 -2.87
C PHE A 53 -11.82 -8.15 -2.60
N VAL A 54 -10.88 -8.16 -3.55
CA VAL A 54 -9.67 -9.00 -3.50
C VAL A 54 -8.40 -8.18 -3.73
N THR A 55 -7.24 -8.74 -3.40
CA THR A 55 -5.93 -8.07 -3.53
C THR A 55 -5.64 -7.60 -4.95
N GLU A 56 -6.11 -8.34 -5.96
CA GLU A 56 -5.95 -8.04 -7.38
C GLU A 56 -6.62 -6.71 -7.77
N ASP A 57 -7.68 -6.30 -7.06
CA ASP A 57 -8.35 -5.01 -7.28
C ASP A 57 -7.47 -3.85 -6.88
N ILE A 58 -6.71 -4.04 -5.79
CA ILE A 58 -5.77 -3.05 -5.27
C ILE A 58 -4.61 -2.92 -6.26
N LEU A 59 -4.05 -4.05 -6.72
CA LEU A 59 -2.98 -4.07 -7.73
C LEU A 59 -3.43 -3.44 -9.05
N GLY A 60 -4.65 -3.73 -9.50
CA GLY A 60 -5.22 -3.12 -10.69
C GLY A 60 -5.42 -1.61 -10.54
N SER A 61 -5.79 -1.14 -9.35
CA SER A 61 -5.95 0.29 -9.08
C SER A 61 -4.60 1.02 -8.96
N LEU A 62 -3.60 0.41 -8.30
CA LEU A 62 -2.22 0.92 -8.24
C LEU A 62 -1.64 1.14 -9.65
N THR A 63 -1.74 0.13 -10.51
CA THR A 63 -1.17 0.18 -11.87
C THR A 63 -1.86 1.16 -12.80
N SER A 64 -3.08 1.60 -12.47
CA SER A 64 -3.83 2.60 -13.23
C SER A 64 -3.48 4.05 -12.87
N GLN A 65 -2.67 4.27 -11.83
CA GLN A 65 -2.33 5.59 -11.32
C GLN A 65 -0.82 5.85 -11.45
N VAL A 66 -0.47 7.14 -11.60
CA VAL A 66 0.93 7.60 -11.53
C VAL A 66 1.09 8.39 -10.24
N PRO A 67 2.02 8.00 -9.35
CA PRO A 67 2.16 8.66 -8.06
C PRO A 67 2.61 10.12 -8.17
N LEU A 68 2.12 10.96 -7.27
CA LEU A 68 2.44 12.39 -7.20
C LEU A 68 3.94 12.65 -7.01
N SER A 69 4.65 11.76 -6.31
CA SER A 69 6.10 11.86 -6.19
C SER A 69 6.84 11.83 -7.53
N THR A 70 6.20 11.28 -8.56
CA THR A 70 6.70 11.28 -9.95
C THR A 70 6.18 12.48 -10.72
N THR A 71 4.88 12.76 -10.70
CA THR A 71 4.30 13.84 -11.51
C THR A 71 4.60 15.24 -10.99
N MET A 72 4.96 15.38 -9.71
CA MET A 72 5.28 16.65 -9.03
C MET A 72 6.65 16.58 -8.33
N ALA A 73 7.61 15.87 -8.94
CA ALA A 73 8.90 15.59 -8.33
C ALA A 73 9.66 16.86 -7.90
N GLU A 74 9.63 17.92 -8.71
CA GLU A 74 10.32 19.19 -8.45
C GLU A 74 9.72 19.93 -7.26
N ASP A 75 8.39 20.08 -7.24
CA ASP A 75 7.68 20.77 -6.16
C ASP A 75 7.84 20.03 -4.83
N ILE A 76 7.70 18.70 -4.86
CA ILE A 76 7.94 17.85 -3.68
C ILE A 76 9.40 17.96 -3.23
N GLY A 77 10.35 18.02 -4.17
CA GLY A 77 11.76 18.26 -3.89
C GLY A 77 11.99 19.59 -3.18
N ALA A 78 11.38 20.67 -3.69
CA ALA A 78 11.46 22.00 -3.09
C ALA A 78 10.84 22.02 -1.68
N LEU A 79 9.69 21.39 -1.49
CA LEU A 79 9.03 21.26 -0.19
C LEU A 79 9.89 20.48 0.82
N ARG A 80 10.52 19.39 0.39
CA ARG A 80 11.46 18.61 1.24
C ARG A 80 12.64 19.47 1.67
N GLN A 81 13.25 20.23 0.75
CA GLN A 81 14.35 21.14 1.07
C GLN A 81 13.95 22.24 2.06
N TRP A 82 12.76 22.82 1.87
CA TRP A 82 12.20 23.79 2.80
C TRP A 82 12.00 23.18 4.21
N ALA A 83 11.46 21.96 4.26
CA ALA A 83 11.17 21.27 5.52
C ALA A 83 12.43 20.97 6.35
N LEU A 84 13.59 20.69 5.72
CA LEU A 84 14.84 20.42 6.44
C LEU A 84 15.24 21.49 7.45
N LYS A 85 14.88 22.76 7.20
CA LYS A 85 15.25 23.89 8.07
C LYS A 85 14.07 24.42 8.89
N ARG A 86 12.85 23.92 8.64
CA ARG A 86 11.61 24.55 9.12
C ARG A 86 10.63 23.56 9.77
N ALA A 87 10.81 22.26 9.59
CA ALA A 87 10.00 21.21 10.19
C ALA A 87 10.84 20.33 11.13
N ARG A 88 10.18 19.68 12.09
CA ARG A 88 10.81 18.62 12.89
C ARG A 88 10.78 17.31 12.10
N PRO A 89 11.83 16.47 12.18
CA PRO A 89 11.78 15.11 11.64
C PRO A 89 10.61 14.32 12.24
N ALA A 90 9.99 13.46 11.44
CA ALA A 90 9.09 12.44 11.97
C ALA A 90 9.93 11.40 12.73
N ALA A 91 9.44 10.98 13.90
CA ALA A 91 10.02 9.92 14.72
C ALA A 91 9.37 8.58 14.39
#